data_AF-A0A6P9BS61-F1
#
_entry.id   AF-A0A6P9BS61-F1
#
_cell.length_a   1.000
_cell.length_b   1.000
_cell.length_c   1.000
_cell.angle_alpha   90.00
_cell.angle_beta   90.00
_cell.angle_gamma   90.00
#
_symmetry.space_group_name_H-M   'P 1'
#
loop_
_entity.id
_entity.type
_entity.pdbx_description
1 polymer ?
#
loop_
_entity_poly.entity_id
_entity_poly.type
_entity_poly.pdbx_seq_one_letter_code
_entity_poly.pdbx_strand_id
1 'polypeptide(L)'
;MRGMRNHKVGLPWAFPGWIGRGMSWPYAYPDVTAYYIISWIIGAKKYHDLDIDYIGIWNERPFNSTYIKILRYALDKQDLQRVQIIASDDLWEPISFFMLTDSELHEAVSIIGAHYPGTETVKAAQLTLKKLWSSEDYSTFNNEVGSGCWARILNQNYVNGNMTATLAWNLVASYYEELPFGRCGLMTAQEPWSGHYSVNSPIWVTAHTTQFTQPGWYYLKVDGHLKKGGSFVALTDGLGNLTVIIETMTRNHSKCIRPPLPPYVVSPQKAVFHLKGSFSKLKSLQMWYSKLDFSTANSTLFQSLGPKNISEGILALNLGLDEIYTLTTLTTGHKGSSSEPPPSQPFPSIYKDDFNIRNPPFSEAPYFADQTGVFEYFINASDPGDHVFTLRQVVTQRPVTWALDATNTISIIGNYKWINFIITCDIYIESNKGGAFIAGRISKGGIYVPSAQGIFFWVFPDGTYRVTRDLAGVDILMKGLSGVRANRWHTLTLILKGSNISGMLNGYPLWENITTHSPENGWAAIGTHSFELTQFDNFHVEAS
;
A
#
# COMPACT_ATOMS: atom_id res chain seq x y z
N MET A 1 23.43 -20.13 14.29
CA MET A 1 22.57 -18.95 14.09
C MET A 1 21.69 -19.22 12.87
N ARG A 2 20.42 -19.59 13.04
CA ARG A 2 19.45 -19.44 11.93
C ARG A 2 19.15 -17.95 11.88
N GLY A 3 19.60 -17.27 10.82
CA GLY A 3 19.27 -15.86 10.62
C GLY A 3 17.76 -15.65 10.65
N MET A 4 17.32 -14.46 11.04
CA MET A 4 15.92 -14.02 10.95
C MET A 4 15.39 -14.38 9.56
N ARG A 5 14.47 -15.34 9.47
CA ARG A 5 13.90 -15.74 8.19
C ARG A 5 12.76 -14.78 7.89
N ASN A 6 13.03 -13.77 7.07
CA ASN A 6 12.00 -12.87 6.58
C ASN A 6 11.08 -13.66 5.64
N HIS A 7 9.78 -13.66 5.95
CA HIS A 7 8.77 -14.27 5.10
C HIS A 7 8.37 -13.31 3.98
N LYS A 8 8.30 -13.80 2.74
CA LYS A 8 7.86 -13.01 1.58
C LYS A 8 6.53 -13.54 1.05
N VAL A 9 5.57 -12.63 0.91
CA VAL A 9 4.22 -12.90 0.40
C VAL A 9 4.04 -12.14 -0.91
N GLY A 10 3.54 -12.81 -1.96
CA GLY A 10 3.04 -12.17 -3.17
C GLY A 10 1.52 -12.30 -3.26
N LEU A 11 0.83 -11.30 -3.80
CA LEU A 11 -0.61 -11.30 -4.01
C LEU A 11 -0.93 -10.42 -5.23
N PRO A 12 -1.68 -10.88 -6.24
CA PRO A 12 -2.12 -10.01 -7.33
C PRO A 12 -3.35 -9.18 -6.92
N TRP A 13 -3.34 -7.87 -7.24
CA TRP A 13 -4.53 -7.01 -7.21
C TRP A 13 -5.21 -6.97 -8.56
N ALA A 14 -4.44 -6.80 -9.65
CA ALA A 14 -4.93 -6.74 -11.02
C ALA A 14 -4.10 -7.67 -11.92
N PHE A 15 -4.60 -7.94 -13.13
CA PHE A 15 -3.87 -8.73 -14.12
C PHE A 15 -3.79 -7.98 -15.46
N PRO A 16 -2.73 -8.17 -16.26
CA PRO A 16 -2.70 -7.70 -17.64
C PRO A 16 -3.91 -8.20 -18.44
N GLY A 17 -4.48 -7.37 -19.32
CA GLY A 17 -5.73 -7.70 -20.03
C GLY A 17 -5.68 -8.99 -20.86
N TRP A 18 -4.50 -9.36 -21.36
CA TRP A 18 -4.30 -10.55 -22.20
C TRP A 18 -4.47 -11.85 -21.41
N ILE A 19 -4.32 -11.80 -20.07
CA ILE A 19 -4.58 -12.95 -19.19
C ILE A 19 -6.03 -13.41 -19.33
N GLY A 20 -6.97 -12.47 -19.39
CA GLY A 20 -8.38 -12.76 -19.56
C GLY A 20 -8.80 -13.15 -20.98
N ARG A 21 -7.88 -13.08 -21.97
CA ARG A 21 -8.13 -13.37 -23.40
C ARG A 21 -9.44 -12.77 -23.94
N GLY A 22 -9.63 -11.48 -23.69
CA GLY A 22 -10.82 -10.73 -24.10
C GLY A 22 -11.95 -10.68 -23.05
N MET A 23 -11.80 -11.36 -21.91
CA MET A 23 -12.68 -11.23 -20.76
C MET A 23 -12.02 -10.40 -19.65
N SER A 24 -12.80 -9.65 -18.88
CA SER A 24 -12.32 -9.00 -17.65
C SER A 24 -12.37 -9.98 -16.45
N TRP A 25 -11.86 -11.19 -16.65
CA TRP A 25 -11.89 -12.27 -15.66
C TRP A 25 -10.65 -13.16 -15.73
N PRO A 26 -9.87 -13.32 -14.64
CA PRO A 26 -8.59 -14.02 -14.69
C PRO A 26 -8.75 -15.54 -14.67
N TYR A 27 -9.92 -16.10 -14.36
CA TYR A 27 -10.09 -17.55 -14.25
C TYR A 27 -10.82 -18.19 -15.44
N ALA A 28 -11.00 -17.46 -16.55
CA ALA A 28 -11.50 -18.04 -17.79
C ALA A 28 -10.50 -19.08 -18.35
N TYR A 29 -9.20 -18.82 -18.15
CA TYR A 29 -8.09 -19.68 -18.54
C TYR A 29 -7.14 -19.82 -17.33
N PRO A 30 -7.50 -20.62 -16.31
CA PRO A 30 -6.80 -20.65 -15.03
C PRO A 30 -5.34 -21.14 -15.15
N ASP A 31 -5.04 -21.94 -16.18
CA ASP A 31 -3.69 -22.37 -16.54
C ASP A 31 -2.80 -21.20 -17.01
N VAL A 32 -3.35 -20.28 -17.81
CA VAL A 32 -2.65 -19.06 -18.25
C VAL A 32 -2.33 -18.17 -17.04
N THR A 33 -3.29 -18.01 -16.14
CA THR A 33 -3.12 -17.20 -14.92
C THR A 33 -2.13 -17.84 -13.96
N ALA A 34 -2.19 -19.16 -13.76
CA ALA A 34 -1.23 -19.87 -12.92
C ALA A 34 0.19 -19.77 -13.49
N TYR A 35 0.34 -19.92 -14.82
CA TYR A 35 1.62 -19.75 -15.50
C TYR A 35 2.20 -18.34 -15.31
N TYR A 36 1.36 -17.30 -15.41
CA TYR A 36 1.76 -15.92 -15.14
C TYR A 36 2.29 -15.74 -13.71
N ILE A 37 1.55 -16.22 -12.70
CA ILE A 37 1.96 -16.13 -11.30
C ILE A 37 3.24 -16.90 -11.02
N ILE A 38 3.38 -18.12 -11.55
CA ILE A 38 4.59 -18.94 -11.36
C ILE A 38 5.79 -18.29 -12.05
N SER A 39 5.59 -17.68 -13.22
CA SER A 39 6.66 -16.94 -13.91
C SER A 39 7.21 -15.80 -13.06
N TRP A 40 6.34 -15.09 -12.32
CA TRP A 40 6.77 -14.08 -11.35
C TRP A 40 7.59 -14.68 -10.20
N ILE A 41 7.16 -15.80 -9.63
CA ILE A 41 7.88 -16.49 -8.54
C ILE A 41 9.27 -16.95 -9.01
N ILE A 42 9.35 -17.58 -10.19
CA ILE A 42 10.62 -18.01 -10.80
C ILE A 42 11.50 -16.80 -11.11
N GLY A 43 10.92 -15.72 -11.64
CA GLY A 43 11.61 -14.47 -11.91
C GLY A 43 12.23 -13.86 -10.64
N ALA A 44 11.49 -13.84 -9.53
CA ALA A 44 11.97 -13.34 -8.24
C ALA A 44 13.24 -14.08 -7.78
N LYS A 45 13.28 -15.41 -7.92
CA LYS A 45 14.48 -16.18 -7.59
C LYS A 45 15.61 -15.96 -8.61
N LYS A 46 15.30 -16.02 -9.91
CA LYS A 46 16.29 -15.99 -10.99
C LYS A 46 17.01 -14.64 -11.09
N TYR A 47 16.29 -13.54 -10.96
CA TYR A 47 16.82 -12.20 -11.22
C TYR A 47 17.17 -11.43 -9.94
N HIS A 48 16.66 -11.84 -8.78
CA HIS A 48 16.84 -11.11 -7.53
C HIS A 48 17.25 -11.99 -6.34
N ASP A 49 17.46 -13.30 -6.54
CA ASP A 49 17.73 -14.28 -5.47
C ASP A 49 16.65 -14.27 -4.36
N LEU A 50 15.42 -13.89 -4.71
CA LEU A 50 14.32 -13.78 -3.76
C LEU A 50 13.53 -15.08 -3.68
N ASP A 51 13.66 -15.72 -2.53
CA ASP A 51 12.80 -16.81 -2.14
C ASP A 51 11.43 -16.31 -1.67
N ILE A 52 10.40 -16.52 -2.50
CA ILE A 52 8.98 -16.29 -2.14
C ILE A 52 8.49 -17.45 -1.27
N ASP A 53 7.80 -17.15 -0.16
CA ASP A 53 7.32 -18.17 0.77
C ASP A 53 5.83 -18.42 0.63
N TYR A 54 5.07 -17.38 0.32
CA TYR A 54 3.61 -17.45 0.20
C TYR A 54 3.11 -16.75 -1.06
N ILE A 55 2.06 -17.29 -1.65
CA ILE A 55 1.33 -16.68 -2.77
C ILE A 55 -0.18 -16.66 -2.47
N GLY A 56 -0.80 -15.50 -2.65
CA GLY A 56 -2.23 -15.27 -2.53
C GLY A 56 -2.99 -15.49 -3.86
N ILE A 57 -4.29 -15.23 -3.86
CA ILE A 57 -5.18 -15.57 -4.99
C ILE A 57 -5.53 -14.37 -5.87
N TRP A 58 -6.39 -13.48 -5.38
CA TRP A 58 -6.76 -12.23 -6.02
C TRP A 58 -7.38 -11.30 -4.97
N ASN A 59 -6.69 -10.20 -4.66
CA ASN A 59 -7.01 -9.36 -3.50
C ASN A 59 -8.45 -8.86 -3.47
N GLU A 60 -9.19 -9.20 -2.41
CA GLU A 60 -10.59 -8.80 -2.18
C GLU A 60 -11.51 -9.08 -3.38
N ARG A 61 -11.25 -10.16 -4.11
CA ARG A 61 -12.02 -10.59 -5.25
C ARG A 61 -12.39 -12.07 -5.10
N PRO A 62 -13.47 -12.53 -5.76
CA PRO A 62 -13.86 -13.92 -5.67
C PRO A 62 -12.70 -14.82 -6.11
N PHE A 63 -12.45 -15.88 -5.33
CA PHE A 63 -11.52 -16.92 -5.73
C PHE A 63 -12.18 -17.93 -6.68
N ASN A 64 -11.37 -18.80 -7.29
CA ASN A 64 -11.84 -19.94 -8.05
C ASN A 64 -11.13 -21.22 -7.58
N SER A 65 -11.88 -22.21 -7.08
CA SER A 65 -11.31 -23.44 -6.52
C SER A 65 -10.47 -24.21 -7.54
N THR A 66 -10.91 -24.26 -8.80
CA THR A 66 -10.16 -24.90 -9.89
C THR A 66 -8.83 -24.21 -10.13
N TYR A 67 -8.79 -22.88 -10.14
CA TYR A 67 -7.56 -22.12 -10.24
C TYR A 67 -6.60 -22.42 -9.08
N ILE A 68 -7.07 -22.44 -7.83
CA ILE A 68 -6.23 -22.71 -6.66
C ILE A 68 -5.55 -24.09 -6.78
N LYS A 69 -6.32 -25.10 -7.19
CA LYS A 69 -5.82 -26.47 -7.42
C LYS A 69 -4.80 -26.52 -8.56
N ILE A 70 -5.08 -25.85 -9.68
CA ILE A 70 -4.15 -25.73 -10.81
C ILE A 70 -2.86 -25.02 -10.39
N LEU A 71 -2.96 -23.95 -9.59
CA LEU A 71 -1.80 -23.21 -9.09
C LEU A 71 -0.92 -24.11 -8.21
N ARG A 72 -1.53 -24.87 -7.28
CA ARG A 72 -0.79 -25.84 -6.45
C ARG A 72 -0.08 -26.88 -7.31
N TYR A 73 -0.81 -27.51 -8.23
CA TYR A 73 -0.25 -28.51 -9.15
C TYR A 73 0.91 -27.94 -9.97
N ALA A 74 0.76 -26.73 -10.51
CA ALA A 74 1.77 -26.10 -11.35
C ALA A 74 3.01 -25.67 -10.55
N LEU A 75 2.84 -25.19 -9.30
CA LEU A 75 3.97 -24.96 -8.39
C LEU A 75 4.75 -26.25 -8.14
N ASP A 76 4.06 -27.35 -7.85
CA ASP A 76 4.72 -28.63 -7.55
C ASP A 76 5.44 -29.20 -8.78
N LYS A 77 4.89 -29.00 -9.98
CA LYS A 77 5.54 -29.38 -11.24
C LYS A 77 6.78 -28.55 -11.58
N GLN A 78 6.95 -27.37 -10.99
CA GLN A 78 8.12 -26.51 -11.14
C GLN A 78 9.08 -26.61 -9.96
N ASP A 79 8.94 -27.65 -9.11
CA ASP A 79 9.75 -27.85 -7.90
C ASP A 79 9.66 -26.68 -6.89
N LEU A 80 8.48 -26.04 -6.84
CA LEU A 80 8.14 -24.96 -5.91
C LEU A 80 7.21 -25.45 -4.78
N GLN A 81 7.35 -26.71 -4.34
CA GLN A 81 6.53 -27.29 -3.26
C GLN A 81 6.65 -26.51 -1.94
N ARG A 82 7.75 -25.76 -1.76
CA ARG A 82 7.98 -24.92 -0.57
C ARG A 82 7.10 -23.67 -0.51
N VAL A 83 6.57 -23.21 -1.64
CA VAL A 83 5.72 -22.01 -1.71
C VAL A 83 4.32 -22.39 -1.24
N GLN A 84 3.82 -21.74 -0.22
CA GLN A 84 2.52 -22.01 0.38
C GLN A 84 1.43 -21.10 -0.17
N ILE A 85 0.20 -21.59 -0.24
CA ILE A 85 -0.95 -20.80 -0.72
C ILE A 85 -1.70 -20.21 0.48
N ILE A 86 -1.91 -18.89 0.44
CA ILE A 86 -2.84 -18.17 1.32
C ILE A 86 -4.12 -17.95 0.53
N ALA A 87 -5.29 -18.20 1.12
CA ALA A 87 -6.55 -17.90 0.49
C ALA A 87 -7.61 -17.37 1.48
N SER A 88 -8.56 -16.54 1.08
CA SER A 88 -8.66 -15.91 -0.26
C SER A 88 -8.21 -14.45 -0.29
N ASP A 89 -7.66 -13.91 0.81
CA ASP A 89 -7.34 -12.48 0.95
C ASP A 89 -8.60 -11.62 0.71
N ASP A 90 -9.68 -12.04 1.38
CA ASP A 90 -11.03 -11.44 1.38
C ASP A 90 -11.67 -11.73 2.76
N LEU A 91 -12.98 -11.96 2.86
CA LEU A 91 -13.64 -12.40 4.08
C LEU A 91 -13.32 -13.87 4.44
N TRP A 92 -13.63 -14.26 5.67
CA TRP A 92 -13.50 -15.65 6.14
C TRP A 92 -14.29 -16.66 5.29
N GLU A 93 -15.41 -16.23 4.73
CA GLU A 93 -16.28 -17.02 3.87
C GLU A 93 -16.30 -16.42 2.46
N PRO A 94 -16.44 -17.25 1.40
CA PRO A 94 -16.84 -18.67 1.48
C PRO A 94 -15.67 -19.67 1.50
N ILE A 95 -14.41 -19.22 1.54
CA ILE A 95 -13.24 -20.13 1.45
C ILE A 95 -13.22 -21.17 2.58
N SER A 96 -13.55 -20.76 3.81
CA SER A 96 -13.57 -21.66 4.97
C SER A 96 -14.57 -22.80 4.77
N PHE A 97 -15.79 -22.51 4.32
CA PHE A 97 -16.79 -23.52 4.03
C PHE A 97 -16.35 -24.48 2.91
N PHE A 98 -15.82 -23.95 1.81
CA PHE A 98 -15.39 -24.79 0.69
C PHE A 98 -14.24 -25.73 1.07
N MET A 99 -13.31 -25.30 1.93
CA MET A 99 -12.25 -26.17 2.45
C MET A 99 -12.74 -27.27 3.41
N LEU A 100 -13.96 -27.19 3.94
CA LEU A 100 -14.56 -28.28 4.74
C LEU A 100 -15.24 -29.33 3.86
N THR A 101 -15.58 -28.98 2.63
CA THR A 101 -16.37 -29.82 1.71
C THR A 101 -15.56 -30.32 0.51
N ASP A 102 -14.40 -29.73 0.23
CA ASP A 102 -13.49 -30.09 -0.84
C ASP A 102 -12.09 -30.39 -0.26
N SER A 103 -11.75 -31.67 -0.13
CA SER A 103 -10.47 -32.11 0.47
C SER A 103 -9.25 -31.71 -0.36
N GLU A 104 -9.39 -31.64 -1.69
CA GLU A 104 -8.29 -31.25 -2.57
C GLU A 104 -8.00 -29.74 -2.43
N LEU A 105 -9.06 -28.92 -2.35
CA LEU A 105 -8.90 -27.50 -2.03
C LEU A 105 -8.31 -27.32 -0.62
N HIS A 106 -8.77 -28.12 0.35
CA HIS A 106 -8.24 -28.12 1.69
C HIS A 106 -6.74 -28.40 1.72
N GLU A 107 -6.26 -29.39 0.96
CA GLU A 107 -4.84 -29.74 0.87
C GLU A 107 -4.02 -28.64 0.18
N ALA A 108 -4.54 -28.05 -0.89
CA ALA A 108 -3.86 -27.00 -1.65
C ALA A 108 -3.61 -25.72 -0.83
N VAL A 109 -4.56 -25.33 0.02
CA VAL A 109 -4.48 -24.10 0.83
C VAL A 109 -3.76 -24.35 2.16
N SER A 110 -2.73 -23.56 2.44
CA SER A 110 -1.95 -23.68 3.68
C SER A 110 -2.47 -22.78 4.81
N ILE A 111 -3.01 -21.61 4.45
CA ILE A 111 -3.41 -20.56 5.40
C ILE A 111 -4.71 -19.93 4.91
N ILE A 112 -5.62 -19.65 5.84
CA ILE A 112 -6.79 -18.80 5.58
C ILE A 112 -6.40 -17.36 5.94
N GLY A 113 -6.28 -16.51 4.91
CA GLY A 113 -6.02 -15.08 5.05
C GLY A 113 -7.31 -14.29 4.90
N ALA A 114 -7.68 -13.55 5.94
CA ALA A 114 -8.85 -12.69 5.95
C ALA A 114 -8.49 -11.22 6.16
N HIS A 115 -9.27 -10.32 5.58
CA HIS A 115 -9.07 -8.88 5.62
C HIS A 115 -9.97 -8.20 6.65
N TYR A 116 -9.41 -7.25 7.40
CA TYR A 116 -10.10 -6.43 8.41
C TYR A 116 -11.08 -7.22 9.31
N PRO A 117 -10.65 -8.33 9.93
CA PRO A 117 -11.53 -9.29 10.59
C PRO A 117 -12.19 -8.76 11.88
N GLY A 118 -11.78 -7.58 12.36
CA GLY A 118 -12.29 -7.02 13.60
C GLY A 118 -11.93 -7.85 14.82
N THR A 119 -10.75 -8.50 14.80
CA THR A 119 -10.25 -9.45 15.80
C THR A 119 -10.95 -10.80 15.87
N GLU A 120 -12.06 -10.99 15.17
CA GLU A 120 -12.87 -12.21 15.26
C GLU A 120 -12.59 -13.19 14.10
N THR A 121 -12.93 -14.46 14.31
CA THR A 121 -12.97 -15.48 13.25
C THR A 121 -14.31 -16.20 13.22
N VAL A 122 -14.50 -17.11 12.27
CA VAL A 122 -15.74 -17.90 12.11
C VAL A 122 -15.51 -19.37 12.44
N LYS A 123 -16.60 -20.07 12.81
CA LYS A 123 -16.52 -21.48 13.21
C LYS A 123 -15.96 -22.38 12.10
N ALA A 124 -16.33 -22.14 10.84
CA ALA A 124 -15.84 -22.92 9.72
C ALA A 124 -14.31 -22.81 9.59
N ALA A 125 -13.75 -21.60 9.69
CA ALA A 125 -12.31 -21.36 9.64
C ALA A 125 -11.57 -22.16 10.72
N GLN A 126 -12.09 -22.15 11.96
CA GLN A 126 -11.54 -22.94 13.07
C GLN A 126 -11.59 -24.46 12.80
N LEU A 127 -12.69 -24.96 12.22
CA LEU A 127 -12.86 -26.38 11.90
C LEU A 127 -11.91 -26.86 10.81
N THR A 128 -11.40 -25.96 9.95
CA THR A 128 -10.37 -26.34 8.96
C THR A 128 -9.03 -26.70 9.60
N LEU A 129 -8.78 -26.31 10.86
CA LEU A 129 -7.49 -26.48 11.55
C LEU A 129 -6.29 -25.85 10.81
N LYS A 130 -6.54 -24.96 9.84
CA LYS A 130 -5.50 -24.19 9.17
C LYS A 130 -5.03 -23.05 10.04
N LYS A 131 -3.86 -22.50 9.70
CA LYS A 131 -3.44 -21.21 10.26
C LYS A 131 -4.41 -20.14 9.76
N LEU A 132 -4.79 -19.25 10.67
CA LEU A 132 -5.64 -18.10 10.38
C LEU A 132 -4.78 -16.85 10.49
N TRP A 133 -4.79 -15.99 9.47
CA TRP A 133 -4.06 -14.72 9.45
C TRP A 133 -5.04 -13.58 9.19
N SER A 134 -4.82 -12.44 9.86
CA SER A 134 -5.29 -11.16 9.35
C SER A 134 -4.30 -10.74 8.28
N SER A 135 -4.54 -11.13 7.02
CA SER A 135 -3.60 -10.95 5.91
C SER A 135 -3.59 -9.52 5.36
N GLU A 136 -4.59 -8.72 5.74
CA GLU A 136 -4.60 -7.26 5.58
C GLU A 136 -5.40 -6.62 6.73
N ASP A 137 -4.79 -5.67 7.43
CA ASP A 137 -5.38 -4.95 8.55
C ASP A 137 -4.80 -3.52 8.66
N TYR A 138 -5.11 -2.81 9.74
CA TYR A 138 -4.65 -1.44 9.99
C TYR A 138 -5.34 -0.39 9.09
N SER A 139 -4.78 -0.05 7.93
CA SER A 139 -5.28 0.95 6.98
C SER A 139 -5.75 2.28 7.62
N THR A 140 -5.16 2.65 8.75
CA THR A 140 -5.60 3.77 9.56
C THR A 140 -4.51 4.83 9.60
N PHE A 141 -4.90 6.11 9.61
CA PHE A 141 -3.96 7.23 9.64
C PHE A 141 -2.94 7.08 10.78
N ASN A 142 -1.67 7.34 10.49
CA ASN A 142 -0.54 6.98 11.36
C ASN A 142 -0.23 7.93 12.52
N ASN A 143 -1.29 8.43 13.15
CA ASN A 143 -1.22 9.17 14.41
C ASN A 143 -1.35 8.23 15.63
N GLU A 144 -1.52 8.82 16.81
CA GLU A 144 -1.70 8.12 18.08
C GLU A 144 -2.97 7.25 18.08
N VAL A 145 -4.05 7.66 17.41
CA VAL A 145 -5.27 6.85 17.28
C VAL A 145 -5.01 5.61 16.42
N GLY A 146 -4.32 5.77 15.28
CA GLY A 146 -3.88 4.65 14.46
C GLY A 146 -2.94 3.72 15.23
N SER A 147 -2.04 4.27 16.03
CA SER A 147 -1.17 3.48 16.90
C SER A 147 -1.93 2.68 17.95
N GLY A 148 -2.96 3.27 18.56
CA GLY A 148 -3.82 2.56 19.48
C GLY A 148 -4.62 1.46 18.79
N CYS A 149 -5.11 1.70 17.57
CA CYS A 149 -5.73 0.67 16.74
C CYS A 149 -4.75 -0.49 16.55
N TRP A 150 -3.53 -0.21 16.07
CA TRP A 150 -2.51 -1.22 15.77
C TRP A 150 -2.10 -2.02 17.02
N ALA A 151 -1.88 -1.34 18.15
CA ALA A 151 -1.51 -1.99 19.40
C ALA A 151 -2.59 -2.96 19.88
N ARG A 152 -3.85 -2.56 19.80
CA ARG A 152 -5.00 -3.37 20.19
C ARG A 152 -5.13 -4.62 19.32
N ILE A 153 -5.12 -4.47 18.00
CA ILE A 153 -5.38 -5.59 17.10
C ILE A 153 -4.22 -6.59 17.03
N LEU A 154 -2.97 -6.14 17.22
CA LEU A 154 -1.81 -7.05 17.30
C LEU A 154 -1.95 -8.10 18.41
N ASN A 155 -2.52 -7.74 19.56
CA ASN A 155 -2.83 -8.70 20.62
C ASN A 155 -4.15 -9.42 20.33
N GLN A 156 -5.22 -8.65 20.09
CA GLN A 156 -6.58 -9.18 20.11
C GLN A 156 -6.92 -10.06 18.91
N ASN A 157 -6.22 -9.92 17.77
CA ASN A 157 -6.38 -10.85 16.65
C ASN A 157 -6.05 -12.30 17.06
N TYR A 158 -5.03 -12.50 17.91
CA TYR A 158 -4.76 -13.84 18.45
C TYR A 158 -5.75 -14.23 19.56
N VAL A 159 -6.00 -13.32 20.51
CA VAL A 159 -6.83 -13.59 21.70
C VAL A 159 -8.27 -13.97 21.31
N ASN A 160 -8.88 -13.24 20.39
CA ASN A 160 -10.28 -13.42 20.01
C ASN A 160 -10.42 -14.37 18.81
N GLY A 161 -9.56 -14.21 17.80
CA GLY A 161 -9.71 -14.86 16.49
C GLY A 161 -8.73 -15.99 16.19
N ASN A 162 -7.87 -16.37 17.14
CA ASN A 162 -6.80 -17.35 16.93
C ASN A 162 -5.85 -17.02 15.77
N MET A 163 -5.78 -15.75 15.36
CA MET A 163 -4.95 -15.33 14.24
C MET A 163 -3.48 -15.26 14.65
N THR A 164 -2.62 -15.93 13.89
CA THR A 164 -1.20 -16.09 14.23
C THR A 164 -0.26 -15.17 13.46
N ALA A 165 -0.80 -14.33 12.57
CA ALA A 165 -0.12 -13.20 11.96
C ALA A 165 -1.14 -12.09 11.67
N THR A 166 -0.66 -10.84 11.69
CA THR A 166 -1.42 -9.65 11.29
C THR A 166 -0.52 -8.81 10.40
N LEU A 167 -0.95 -8.50 9.19
CA LEU A 167 -0.19 -7.73 8.20
C LEU A 167 -0.86 -6.35 8.02
N ALA A 168 -0.11 -5.28 8.26
CA ALA A 168 -0.63 -3.92 8.10
C ALA A 168 -0.61 -3.48 6.63
N TRP A 169 -1.75 -3.03 6.11
CA TRP A 169 -1.77 -2.15 4.95
C TRP A 169 -1.67 -0.70 5.42
N ASN A 170 -0.65 0.08 5.06
CA ASN A 170 0.54 -0.27 4.28
C ASN A 170 1.86 -0.11 5.06
N LEU A 171 2.96 -0.57 4.47
CA LEU A 171 4.28 -0.56 5.11
C LEU A 171 4.75 0.86 5.45
N VAL A 172 4.73 1.75 4.45
CA VAL A 172 5.17 3.14 4.54
C VAL A 172 4.31 3.99 3.61
N ALA A 173 3.88 5.15 4.10
CA ALA A 173 3.19 6.13 3.28
C ALA A 173 4.20 6.93 2.44
N SER A 174 4.49 6.42 1.24
CA SER A 174 5.35 7.01 0.22
C SER A 174 4.59 7.27 -1.08
N TYR A 175 3.40 7.85 -0.94
CA TYR A 175 2.52 8.30 -2.01
C TYR A 175 1.97 9.67 -1.61
N TYR A 176 1.52 10.48 -2.59
CA TYR A 176 0.94 11.79 -2.31
C TYR A 176 -0.19 11.69 -1.29
N GLU A 177 -0.17 12.54 -0.26
CA GLU A 177 -1.09 12.43 0.88
C GLU A 177 -2.56 12.61 0.48
N GLU A 178 -2.84 13.39 -0.56
CA GLU A 178 -4.20 13.62 -1.04
C GLU A 178 -4.74 12.48 -1.92
N LEU A 179 -3.92 11.46 -2.21
CA LEU A 179 -4.45 10.20 -2.74
C LEU A 179 -5.25 9.44 -1.66
N PRO A 180 -6.13 8.51 -2.07
CA PRO A 180 -6.94 7.73 -1.12
C PRO A 180 -6.08 7.08 -0.03
N PHE A 181 -6.52 7.24 1.22
CA PHE A 181 -5.83 6.73 2.42
C PHE A 181 -4.43 7.32 2.66
N GLY A 182 -4.24 8.61 2.37
CA GLY A 182 -3.09 9.41 2.80
C GLY A 182 -2.59 9.07 4.20
N ARG A 183 -1.28 8.84 4.32
CA ARG A 183 -0.60 8.55 5.59
C ARG A 183 -1.17 7.36 6.39
N CYS A 184 -1.73 6.36 5.72
CA CYS A 184 -2.16 5.10 6.34
C CYS A 184 -1.07 4.01 6.32
N GLY A 185 0.20 4.40 6.46
CA GLY A 185 1.34 3.48 6.57
C GLY A 185 1.98 3.49 7.95
N LEU A 186 2.76 2.48 8.34
CA LEU A 186 3.37 2.43 9.69
C LEU A 186 4.29 3.63 9.99
N MET A 187 4.86 4.23 8.96
CA MET A 187 5.57 5.52 8.99
C MET A 187 5.30 6.33 7.72
N THR A 188 5.78 7.58 7.65
CA THR A 188 5.57 8.49 6.51
C THR A 188 6.90 8.86 5.86
N ALA A 189 7.00 8.74 4.53
CA ALA A 189 8.18 9.12 3.74
C ALA A 189 7.73 9.56 2.33
N GLN A 190 6.91 10.61 2.28
CA GLN A 190 6.20 11.09 1.09
C GLN A 190 6.88 12.29 0.41
N GLU A 191 8.06 12.71 0.86
CA GLU A 191 8.79 13.87 0.32
C GLU A 191 10.22 13.52 -0.12
N PRO A 192 10.37 12.67 -1.15
CA PRO A 192 11.69 12.31 -1.66
C PRO A 192 12.51 13.52 -2.16
N TRP A 193 11.88 14.65 -2.52
CA TRP A 193 12.55 15.89 -2.93
C TRP A 193 13.20 16.66 -1.77
N SER A 194 12.69 16.52 -0.54
CA SER A 194 13.25 17.17 0.65
C SER A 194 14.13 16.22 1.48
N GLY A 195 13.90 14.91 1.33
CA GLY A 195 14.47 13.88 2.19
C GLY A 195 13.77 13.76 3.54
N HIS A 196 12.67 14.49 3.76
CA HIS A 196 11.89 14.42 4.98
C HIS A 196 11.14 13.08 5.11
N TYR A 197 11.19 12.52 6.31
CA TYR A 197 10.35 11.39 6.72
C TYR A 197 9.97 11.55 8.19
N SER A 198 8.95 10.82 8.63
CA SER A 198 8.51 10.78 10.01
C SER A 198 8.45 9.34 10.50
N VAL A 199 9.21 9.03 11.55
CA VAL A 199 9.11 7.73 12.25
C VAL A 199 7.91 7.78 13.19
N ASN A 200 6.74 7.45 12.66
CA ASN A 200 5.48 7.54 13.40
C ASN A 200 5.37 6.48 14.51
N SER A 201 4.47 6.72 15.46
CA SER A 201 4.21 5.85 16.62
C SER A 201 3.87 4.38 16.29
N PRO A 202 3.24 4.01 15.14
CA PRO A 202 3.02 2.60 14.80
C PRO A 202 4.30 1.77 14.64
N ILE A 203 5.44 2.37 14.28
CA ILE A 203 6.75 1.69 14.26
C ILE A 203 7.10 1.15 15.65
N TRP A 204 6.91 1.98 16.67
CA TRP A 204 7.23 1.64 18.05
C TRP A 204 6.24 0.66 18.66
N VAL A 205 4.96 0.76 18.28
CA VAL A 205 3.95 -0.27 18.58
C VAL A 205 4.35 -1.62 17.95
N THR A 206 4.82 -1.63 16.71
CA THR A 206 5.30 -2.84 16.03
C THR A 206 6.52 -3.43 16.75
N ALA A 207 7.43 -2.58 17.24
CA ALA A 207 8.63 -3.01 17.95
C ALA A 207 8.33 -3.76 19.26
N HIS A 208 7.25 -3.42 19.96
CA HIS A 208 6.79 -4.14 21.17
C HIS A 208 6.53 -5.63 20.94
N THR A 209 6.23 -6.05 19.71
CA THR A 209 6.07 -7.46 19.34
C THR A 209 7.29 -7.98 18.60
N THR A 210 7.71 -7.30 17.54
CA THR A 210 8.68 -7.83 16.56
C THR A 210 10.12 -7.93 17.07
N GLN A 211 10.54 -7.09 18.03
CA GLN A 211 11.89 -7.23 18.62
C GLN A 211 12.01 -8.40 19.59
N PHE A 212 10.88 -8.93 20.08
CA PHE A 212 10.85 -9.88 21.19
C PHE A 212 10.13 -11.19 20.87
N THR A 213 9.78 -11.40 19.60
CA THR A 213 9.15 -12.60 19.07
C THR A 213 9.71 -12.90 17.69
N GLN A 214 9.59 -14.15 17.24
CA GLN A 214 10.00 -14.57 15.91
C GLN A 214 9.03 -15.63 15.38
N PRO A 215 8.85 -15.74 14.04
CA PRO A 215 8.13 -16.87 13.45
C PRO A 215 8.68 -18.21 13.96
N GLY A 216 7.77 -19.08 14.42
CA GLY A 216 8.11 -20.36 15.06
C GLY A 216 8.01 -20.35 16.58
N TRP A 217 7.86 -19.18 17.22
CA TRP A 217 7.46 -19.10 18.63
C TRP A 217 6.01 -19.55 18.81
N TYR A 218 5.69 -19.98 20.03
CA TYR A 218 4.36 -20.45 20.40
C TYR A 218 3.72 -19.50 21.40
N TYR A 219 2.46 -19.16 21.14
CA TYR A 219 1.62 -18.52 22.14
C TYR A 219 1.28 -19.49 23.27
N LEU A 220 1.28 -18.98 24.50
CA LEU A 220 0.78 -19.70 25.67
C LEU A 220 -0.75 -19.65 25.70
N LYS A 221 -1.38 -20.73 26.15
CA LYS A 221 -2.83 -20.80 26.33
C LYS A 221 -3.24 -20.02 27.58
N VAL A 222 -3.74 -18.81 27.39
CA VAL A 222 -4.26 -17.91 28.43
C VAL A 222 -5.55 -17.25 27.92
N ASP A 223 -6.38 -16.72 28.83
CA ASP A 223 -7.62 -16.00 28.48
C ASP A 223 -7.33 -14.75 27.64
N GLY A 224 -6.26 -14.03 27.98
CA GLY A 224 -5.74 -12.92 27.18
C GLY A 224 -6.43 -11.57 27.40
N HIS A 225 -7.55 -11.49 28.11
CA HIS A 225 -8.19 -10.22 28.48
C HIS A 225 -7.85 -9.77 29.90
N LEU A 226 -7.78 -8.45 30.11
CA LEU A 226 -7.62 -7.84 31.43
C LEU A 226 -8.97 -7.52 32.05
N LYS A 227 -9.08 -7.67 33.38
CA LYS A 227 -10.34 -7.54 34.13
C LYS A 227 -11.06 -6.20 33.92
N LYS A 228 -10.30 -5.09 33.80
CA LYS A 228 -10.86 -3.74 33.59
C LYS A 228 -10.58 -3.18 32.20
N GLY A 229 -10.50 -4.04 31.18
CA GLY A 229 -10.26 -3.68 29.79
C GLY A 229 -8.79 -3.68 29.40
N GLY A 230 -8.51 -3.91 28.11
CA GLY A 230 -7.19 -4.21 27.58
C GLY A 230 -6.92 -5.72 27.49
N SER A 231 -5.79 -6.09 26.90
CA SER A 231 -5.43 -7.48 26.65
C SER A 231 -3.94 -7.75 26.90
N PHE A 232 -3.59 -9.02 26.99
CA PHE A 232 -2.21 -9.49 27.03
C PHE A 232 -2.04 -10.78 26.25
N VAL A 233 -0.86 -10.95 25.65
CA VAL A 233 -0.42 -12.21 25.07
C VAL A 233 0.92 -12.62 25.66
N ALA A 234 1.19 -13.92 25.69
CA ALA A 234 2.47 -14.45 26.15
C ALA A 234 2.98 -15.50 25.16
N LEU A 235 4.26 -15.41 24.79
CA LEU A 235 4.91 -16.28 23.81
C LEU A 235 6.21 -16.87 24.37
N THR A 236 6.56 -18.05 23.89
CA THR A 236 7.83 -18.73 24.20
C THR A 236 8.43 -19.36 22.95
N ASP A 237 9.76 -19.43 22.91
CA ASP A 237 10.52 -20.16 21.89
C ASP A 237 10.68 -21.66 22.20
N GLY A 238 10.25 -22.11 23.38
CA GLY A 238 10.47 -23.48 23.85
C GLY A 238 11.90 -23.74 24.36
N LEU A 239 12.78 -22.74 24.36
CA LEU A 239 14.16 -22.79 24.85
C LEU A 239 14.32 -22.07 26.20
N GLY A 240 13.20 -21.65 26.80
CA GLY A 240 13.16 -20.98 28.11
C GLY A 240 12.93 -19.47 28.03
N ASN A 241 12.88 -18.88 26.83
CA ASN A 241 12.53 -17.47 26.71
C ASN A 241 11.04 -17.25 26.86
N LEU A 242 10.69 -16.11 27.45
CA LEU A 242 9.32 -15.66 27.66
C LEU A 242 9.22 -14.21 27.21
N THR A 243 8.17 -13.89 26.45
CA THR A 243 7.77 -12.52 26.11
C THR A 243 6.29 -12.36 26.43
N VAL A 244 5.93 -11.35 27.21
CA VAL A 244 4.55 -10.96 27.55
C VAL A 244 4.32 -9.56 27.02
N ILE A 245 3.27 -9.37 26.22
CA ILE A 245 2.92 -8.08 25.61
C ILE A 245 1.53 -7.70 26.11
N ILE A 246 1.40 -6.50 26.67
CA ILE A 246 0.18 -6.01 27.33
C ILE A 246 -0.22 -4.69 26.66
N GLU A 247 -1.51 -4.51 26.40
CA GLU A 247 -2.08 -3.25 25.91
C GLU A 247 -3.34 -2.86 26.71
N THR A 248 -3.53 -1.56 26.94
CA THR A 248 -4.71 -1.00 27.62
C THR A 248 -5.40 0.09 26.79
N MET A 249 -5.52 -0.12 25.49
CA MET A 249 -6.01 0.87 24.55
C MET A 249 -7.49 1.22 24.79
N THR A 250 -7.75 2.47 25.10
CA THR A 250 -9.13 2.96 25.27
C THR A 250 -9.82 3.03 23.91
N ARG A 251 -11.15 2.87 23.91
CA ARG A 251 -11.93 2.80 22.67
C ARG A 251 -11.73 4.01 21.76
N ASN A 252 -11.85 5.21 22.30
CA ASN A 252 -11.82 6.43 21.49
C ASN A 252 -10.44 6.68 20.88
N HIS A 253 -9.40 6.16 21.50
CA HIS A 253 -8.00 6.31 21.11
C HIS A 253 -7.45 5.13 20.30
N SER A 254 -8.31 4.18 19.89
CA SER A 254 -7.87 2.97 19.17
C SER A 254 -8.85 2.50 18.10
N LYS A 255 -9.65 3.43 17.56
CA LYS A 255 -10.54 3.13 16.43
C LYS A 255 -9.71 2.92 15.18
N CYS A 256 -9.83 1.74 14.58
CA CYS A 256 -9.39 1.50 13.22
C CYS A 256 -10.44 2.06 12.25
N ILE A 257 -10.07 2.25 10.98
CA ILE A 257 -11.05 2.60 9.94
C ILE A 257 -12.08 1.49 9.70
N ARG A 258 -11.68 0.23 9.90
CA ARG A 258 -12.49 -0.97 9.66
C ARG A 258 -12.19 -2.04 10.73
N PRO A 259 -13.21 -2.83 11.14
CA PRO A 259 -14.64 -2.52 11.09
C PRO A 259 -15.02 -1.47 12.17
N PRO A 260 -16.28 -1.01 12.24
CA PRO A 260 -16.75 -0.20 13.36
C PRO A 260 -16.49 -0.88 14.72
N LEU A 261 -15.94 -0.13 15.67
CA LEU A 261 -15.55 -0.65 17.00
C LEU A 261 -16.69 -0.48 18.03
N PRO A 262 -17.27 -1.58 18.56
CA PRO A 262 -18.30 -1.54 19.60
C PRO A 262 -17.84 -0.80 20.87
N PRO A 263 -18.77 -0.32 21.71
CA PRO A 263 -18.43 0.32 22.98
C PRO A 263 -17.78 -0.66 23.95
N TYR A 264 -16.68 -0.25 24.59
CA TYR A 264 -16.06 -0.92 25.73
C TYR A 264 -15.38 0.10 26.64
N VAL A 265 -15.12 -0.29 27.89
CA VAL A 265 -14.52 0.57 28.91
C VAL A 265 -13.17 0.01 29.33
N VAL A 266 -12.20 0.91 29.44
CA VAL A 266 -10.90 0.62 30.07
C VAL A 266 -10.76 1.54 31.28
N SER A 267 -10.32 0.99 32.41
CA SER A 267 -10.01 1.79 33.60
C SER A 267 -8.70 1.32 34.24
N PRO A 268 -7.96 2.23 34.92
CA PRO A 268 -6.72 1.87 35.59
C PRO A 268 -6.90 0.67 36.53
N GLN A 269 -5.93 -0.24 36.49
CA GLN A 269 -6.02 -1.51 37.22
C GLN A 269 -4.64 -2.02 37.65
N LYS A 270 -4.62 -2.81 38.72
CA LYS A 270 -3.44 -3.59 39.10
C LYS A 270 -3.57 -4.99 38.52
N ALA A 271 -2.70 -5.34 37.59
CA ALA A 271 -2.62 -6.69 37.02
C ALA A 271 -1.58 -7.50 37.79
N VAL A 272 -1.94 -8.73 38.16
CA VAL A 272 -1.07 -9.68 38.86
C VAL A 272 -0.96 -10.94 38.02
N PHE A 273 0.26 -11.23 37.55
CA PHE A 273 0.58 -12.39 36.73
C PHE A 273 1.29 -13.44 37.59
N HIS A 274 0.78 -14.67 37.56
CA HIS A 274 1.38 -15.81 38.24
C HIS A 274 2.10 -16.70 37.23
N LEU A 275 3.42 -16.61 37.19
CA LEU A 275 4.28 -17.43 36.34
C LEU A 275 4.39 -18.83 36.94
N LYS A 276 3.83 -19.82 36.24
CA LYS A 276 3.82 -21.23 36.64
C LYS A 276 4.82 -22.05 35.82
N GLY A 277 4.98 -23.32 36.19
CA GLY A 277 5.83 -24.26 35.46
C GLY A 277 7.29 -23.82 35.41
N SER A 278 7.93 -23.96 34.24
CA SER A 278 9.32 -23.55 34.03
C SER A 278 9.57 -22.06 34.30
N PHE A 279 8.56 -21.20 34.10
CA PHE A 279 8.69 -19.75 34.27
C PHE A 279 8.61 -19.29 35.73
N SER A 280 8.19 -20.15 36.66
CA SER A 280 8.12 -19.82 38.10
C SER A 280 9.49 -19.49 38.72
N LYS A 281 10.57 -19.93 38.07
CA LYS A 281 11.96 -19.73 38.52
C LYS A 281 12.55 -18.40 38.05
N LEU A 282 11.88 -17.69 37.12
CA LEU A 282 12.36 -16.40 36.62
C LEU A 282 12.45 -15.38 37.76
N LYS A 283 13.54 -14.62 37.77
CA LYS A 283 13.83 -13.60 38.80
C LYS A 283 13.56 -12.18 38.33
N SER A 284 13.63 -11.94 37.03
CA SER A 284 13.34 -10.65 36.43
C SER A 284 12.99 -10.80 34.95
N LEU A 285 12.34 -9.76 34.41
CA LEU A 285 12.07 -9.58 32.98
C LEU A 285 12.45 -8.16 32.59
N GLN A 286 13.10 -7.97 31.44
CA GLN A 286 13.30 -6.65 30.84
C GLN A 286 11.95 -6.04 30.51
N MET A 287 11.75 -4.75 30.78
CA MET A 287 10.49 -4.07 30.57
C MET A 287 10.64 -2.91 29.59
N TRP A 288 9.83 -2.94 28.53
CA TRP A 288 9.69 -1.88 27.54
C TRP A 288 8.31 -1.27 27.64
N TYR A 289 8.22 0.05 27.47
CA TYR A 289 7.01 0.82 27.72
C TYR A 289 6.72 1.85 26.62
N SER A 290 5.45 1.96 26.25
CA SER A 290 4.92 3.09 25.51
C SER A 290 3.66 3.62 26.18
N LYS A 291 3.47 4.93 26.12
CA LYS A 291 2.27 5.66 26.52
C LYS A 291 1.86 6.57 25.38
N LEU A 292 0.69 6.30 24.81
CA LEU A 292 0.06 7.22 23.87
C LEU A 292 -0.66 8.30 24.68
N ASP A 293 -0.15 9.53 24.59
CA ASP A 293 -0.63 10.67 25.38
C ASP A 293 -1.49 11.60 24.51
N PHE A 294 -2.79 11.64 24.82
CA PHE A 294 -3.78 12.42 24.07
C PHE A 294 -4.12 13.76 24.74
N SER A 295 -3.63 14.02 25.95
CA SER A 295 -3.91 15.26 26.69
C SER A 295 -2.87 16.34 26.45
N THR A 296 -1.60 15.95 26.34
CA THR A 296 -0.46 16.85 26.15
C THR A 296 0.22 16.68 24.79
N ALA A 297 -0.15 15.66 24.03
CA ALA A 297 0.51 15.24 22.78
C ALA A 297 2.00 14.88 22.96
N ASN A 298 2.44 14.56 24.18
CA ASN A 298 3.81 14.16 24.49
C ASN A 298 3.86 12.65 24.79
N SER A 299 3.74 11.84 23.75
CA SER A 299 3.75 10.37 23.88
C SER A 299 5.14 9.85 24.23
N THR A 300 5.20 8.90 25.17
CA THR A 300 6.43 8.12 25.44
C THR A 300 6.41 6.88 24.55
N LEU A 301 7.43 6.68 23.72
CA LEU A 301 7.45 5.59 22.75
C LEU A 301 8.67 4.69 22.96
N PHE A 302 8.43 3.40 23.16
CA PHE A 302 9.42 2.32 23.24
C PHE A 302 10.59 2.59 24.17
N GLN A 303 10.30 3.07 25.37
CA GLN A 303 11.29 3.34 26.41
C GLN A 303 11.61 2.06 27.18
N SER A 304 12.91 1.75 27.35
CA SER A 304 13.34 0.71 28.29
C SER A 304 13.24 1.23 29.73
N LEU A 305 12.55 0.49 30.59
CA LEU A 305 12.41 0.77 32.02
C LEU A 305 13.32 -0.12 32.88
N GLY A 306 14.20 -0.89 32.23
CA GLY A 306 15.10 -1.85 32.88
C GLY A 306 14.38 -3.12 33.38
N PRO A 307 15.10 -3.99 34.11
CA PRO A 307 14.56 -5.25 34.59
C PRO A 307 13.54 -5.04 35.72
N LYS A 308 12.37 -5.64 35.58
CA LYS A 308 11.35 -5.74 36.62
C LYS A 308 11.53 -7.04 37.41
N ASN A 309 11.67 -6.94 38.72
CA ASN A 309 11.83 -8.09 39.60
C ASN A 309 10.54 -8.92 39.69
N ILE A 310 10.72 -10.25 39.78
CA ILE A 310 9.68 -11.24 40.01
C ILE A 310 9.92 -11.85 41.40
N SER A 311 8.91 -11.81 42.25
CA SER A 311 8.97 -12.38 43.59
C SER A 311 8.11 -13.64 43.63
N GLU A 312 8.74 -14.80 43.88
CA GLU A 312 8.03 -16.09 44.01
C GLU A 312 7.14 -16.43 42.81
N GLY A 313 7.60 -16.11 41.59
CA GLY A 313 6.83 -16.32 40.35
C GLY A 313 5.67 -15.33 40.17
N ILE A 314 5.58 -14.28 40.98
CA ILE A 314 4.54 -13.26 40.91
C ILE A 314 5.12 -11.97 40.33
N LEU A 315 4.46 -11.47 39.29
CA LEU A 315 4.71 -10.16 38.68
C LEU A 315 3.48 -9.28 38.84
N ALA A 316 3.63 -8.09 39.42
CA ALA A 316 2.53 -7.14 39.57
C ALA A 316 2.86 -5.81 38.88
N LEU A 317 1.89 -5.28 38.14
CA LEU A 317 1.97 -4.01 37.41
C LEU A 317 0.74 -3.17 37.67
N ASN A 318 0.94 -1.86 37.83
CA ASN A 318 -0.14 -0.89 37.79
C ASN A 318 -0.26 -0.40 36.36
N LEU A 319 -1.40 -0.66 35.73
CA LEU A 319 -1.67 -0.33 34.35
C LEU A 319 -2.57 0.90 34.29
N GLY A 320 -2.12 1.92 33.58
CA GLY A 320 -2.89 3.08 33.16
C GLY A 320 -3.69 2.82 31.89
N LEU A 321 -4.15 3.90 31.28
CA LEU A 321 -4.88 3.89 30.01
C LEU A 321 -3.92 4.11 28.84
N ASP A 322 -4.21 3.54 27.68
CA ASP A 322 -3.45 3.77 26.43
C ASP A 322 -1.94 3.49 26.59
N GLU A 323 -1.62 2.42 27.33
CA GLU A 323 -0.25 1.97 27.58
C GLU A 323 0.04 0.64 26.88
N ILE A 324 1.30 0.45 26.51
CA ILE A 324 1.83 -0.80 25.97
C ILE A 324 3.03 -1.20 26.83
N TYR A 325 3.05 -2.46 27.28
CA TYR A 325 4.18 -3.03 27.99
C TYR A 325 4.67 -4.28 27.26
N THR A 326 5.99 -4.41 27.09
CA THR A 326 6.60 -5.70 26.77
C THR A 326 7.52 -6.13 27.89
N LEU A 327 7.25 -7.29 28.49
CA LEU A 327 8.09 -7.92 29.49
C LEU A 327 8.74 -9.16 28.89
N THR A 328 10.06 -9.22 28.86
CA THR A 328 10.76 -10.31 28.16
C THR A 328 12.02 -10.77 28.89
N THR A 329 12.41 -12.02 28.69
CA THR A 329 13.74 -12.52 29.10
C THR A 329 14.85 -12.02 28.17
N LEU A 330 14.50 -11.58 26.95
CA LEU A 330 15.45 -11.12 25.95
C LEU A 330 16.07 -9.77 26.33
N THR A 331 17.37 -9.66 26.14
CA THR A 331 18.15 -8.43 26.42
C THR A 331 18.52 -7.65 25.17
N THR A 332 18.05 -8.09 24.00
CA THR A 332 18.42 -7.56 22.68
C THR A 332 17.60 -6.35 22.24
N GLY A 333 16.60 -5.95 23.02
CA GLY A 333 15.74 -4.82 22.69
C GLY A 333 16.53 -3.54 22.52
N HIS A 334 16.18 -2.75 21.51
CA HIS A 334 16.86 -1.51 21.21
C HIS A 334 15.92 -0.52 20.51
N LYS A 335 15.86 0.71 21.01
CA LYS A 335 15.20 1.82 20.32
C LYS A 335 16.21 2.44 19.35
N GLY A 336 16.10 2.11 18.06
CA GLY A 336 16.94 2.71 17.03
C GLY A 336 16.82 4.24 17.01
N SER A 337 17.95 4.93 16.85
CA SER A 337 17.99 6.37 16.58
C SER A 337 18.72 6.64 15.27
N SER A 338 18.21 7.58 14.50
CA SER A 338 18.88 8.18 13.34
C SER A 338 19.08 9.68 13.61
N SER A 339 19.88 10.35 12.79
CA SER A 339 19.84 11.80 12.73
C SER A 339 18.43 12.27 12.39
N GLU A 340 18.05 13.45 12.88
CA GLU A 340 16.81 14.10 12.46
C GLU A 340 16.82 14.30 10.94
N PRO A 341 15.74 13.93 10.23
CA PRO A 341 15.65 14.16 8.79
C PRO A 341 15.59 15.66 8.49
N PRO A 342 15.87 16.07 7.25
CA PRO A 342 15.61 17.43 6.80
C PRO A 342 14.16 17.87 7.10
N PRO A 343 13.92 19.18 7.30
CA PRO A 343 12.56 19.69 7.48
C PRO A 343 11.72 19.45 6.23
N SER A 344 10.42 19.21 6.45
CA SER A 344 9.44 19.08 5.37
C SER A 344 9.48 20.31 4.44
N GLN A 345 9.37 20.07 3.13
CA GLN A 345 9.27 21.11 2.10
C GLN A 345 8.20 20.74 1.08
N PRO A 346 7.47 21.71 0.53
CA PRO A 346 6.56 21.45 -0.58
C PRO A 346 7.33 20.92 -1.80
N PHE A 347 6.64 20.24 -2.71
CA PHE A 347 7.20 19.89 -4.01
C PHE A 347 7.76 21.14 -4.70
N PRO A 348 8.94 21.07 -5.36
CA PRO A 348 9.58 22.21 -6.00
C PRO A 348 8.63 23.00 -6.92
N SER A 349 8.56 24.31 -6.75
CA SER A 349 7.73 25.17 -7.59
C SER A 349 8.17 25.18 -9.06
N ILE A 350 9.44 24.85 -9.33
CA ILE A 350 9.97 24.63 -10.68
C ILE A 350 10.53 23.20 -10.71
N TYR A 351 10.04 22.38 -11.63
CA TYR A 351 10.52 21.02 -11.85
C TYR A 351 10.61 20.71 -13.34
N LYS A 352 11.69 20.02 -13.73
CA LYS A 352 11.97 19.60 -15.10
C LYS A 352 12.47 18.17 -15.10
N ASP A 353 12.07 17.41 -16.11
CA ASP A 353 12.63 16.09 -16.42
C ASP A 353 12.67 15.94 -17.94
N ASP A 354 13.87 15.74 -18.47
CA ASP A 354 14.14 15.48 -19.90
C ASP A 354 14.25 13.98 -20.19
N PHE A 355 14.04 13.14 -19.17
CA PHE A 355 14.09 11.69 -19.21
C PHE A 355 15.38 11.08 -19.77
N ASN A 356 16.47 11.86 -19.87
CA ASN A 356 17.73 11.48 -20.52
C ASN A 356 18.58 10.52 -19.67
N ILE A 357 18.05 9.32 -19.40
CA ILE A 357 18.70 8.31 -18.57
C ILE A 357 18.84 7.00 -19.34
N ARG A 358 20.08 6.64 -19.66
CA ARG A 358 20.39 5.42 -20.43
C ARG A 358 20.15 4.12 -19.66
N ASN A 359 20.47 4.12 -18.37
CA ASN A 359 20.37 2.95 -17.49
C ASN A 359 19.69 3.40 -16.19
N PRO A 360 18.37 3.63 -16.20
CA PRO A 360 17.69 4.12 -15.01
C PRO A 360 17.65 3.02 -13.95
N PRO A 361 17.85 3.36 -12.66
CA PRO A 361 17.81 2.37 -11.57
C PRO A 361 16.40 1.82 -11.31
N PHE A 362 15.37 2.51 -11.81
CA PHE A 362 13.96 2.11 -11.79
C PHE A 362 13.39 2.23 -13.21
N SER A 363 12.29 1.54 -13.50
CA SER A 363 11.67 1.56 -14.84
C SER A 363 10.96 2.88 -15.17
N GLU A 364 10.57 3.66 -14.18
CA GLU A 364 9.75 4.88 -14.32
C GLU A 364 10.50 6.12 -13.81
N ALA A 365 10.14 7.29 -14.33
CA ALA A 365 10.69 8.57 -13.89
C ALA A 365 10.24 8.91 -12.46
N PRO A 366 11.08 9.57 -11.65
CA PRO A 366 10.72 9.91 -10.28
C PRO A 366 9.52 10.84 -10.21
N TYR A 367 8.73 10.72 -9.14
CA TYR A 367 7.60 11.58 -8.77
C TYR A 367 6.34 11.51 -9.64
N PHE A 368 6.45 10.99 -10.87
CA PHE A 368 5.29 10.57 -11.64
C PHE A 368 4.61 9.39 -10.96
N ALA A 369 3.32 9.55 -10.66
CA ALA A 369 2.52 8.52 -10.02
C ALA A 369 1.39 8.12 -10.96
N ASP A 370 1.52 6.94 -11.55
CA ASP A 370 0.56 6.40 -12.51
C ASP A 370 -0.77 6.05 -11.83
N GLN A 371 -1.86 6.66 -12.27
CA GLN A 371 -3.20 6.43 -11.71
C GLN A 371 -4.06 5.54 -12.61
N THR A 372 -3.75 5.47 -13.91
CA THR A 372 -4.27 4.50 -14.88
C THR A 372 -3.28 4.39 -16.03
N GLY A 373 -2.96 3.16 -16.48
CA GLY A 373 -1.84 2.92 -17.40
C GLY A 373 -0.52 2.71 -16.66
N VAL A 374 0.56 2.58 -17.44
CA VAL A 374 1.95 2.46 -16.95
C VAL A 374 2.85 3.27 -17.87
N PHE A 375 3.73 4.11 -17.31
CA PHE A 375 4.59 5.05 -18.01
C PHE A 375 6.06 4.77 -17.68
N GLU A 376 6.80 4.22 -18.65
CA GLU A 376 8.18 3.75 -18.45
C GLU A 376 9.19 4.62 -19.20
N TYR A 377 10.43 4.70 -18.70
CA TYR A 377 11.56 5.17 -19.49
C TYR A 377 11.66 4.37 -20.79
N PHE A 378 11.85 5.07 -21.91
CA PHE A 378 11.89 4.47 -23.23
C PHE A 378 13.06 5.01 -24.03
N ILE A 379 13.79 4.10 -24.69
CA ILE A 379 14.93 4.43 -25.54
C ILE A 379 14.52 4.18 -26.99
N ASN A 380 14.35 5.25 -27.77
CA ASN A 380 14.07 5.16 -29.19
C ASN A 380 15.37 5.02 -29.98
N ALA A 381 15.87 3.79 -30.11
CA ALA A 381 17.13 3.51 -30.82
C ALA A 381 17.11 3.84 -32.33
N SER A 382 15.95 4.14 -32.90
CA SER A 382 15.79 4.49 -34.32
C SER A 382 15.66 6.00 -34.55
N ASP A 383 15.59 6.81 -33.49
CA ASP A 383 15.56 8.27 -33.60
C ASP A 383 17.00 8.82 -33.63
N PRO A 384 17.46 9.44 -34.74
CA PRO A 384 18.75 10.12 -34.79
C PRO A 384 18.71 11.54 -34.21
N GLY A 385 17.54 12.02 -33.76
CA GLY A 385 17.28 13.39 -33.32
C GLY A 385 17.31 13.58 -31.80
N ASP A 386 16.55 14.56 -31.31
CA ASP A 386 16.62 15.06 -29.93
C ASP A 386 15.83 14.21 -28.91
N HIS A 387 15.02 13.24 -29.36
CA HIS A 387 14.10 12.44 -28.54
C HIS A 387 14.54 10.97 -28.39
N VAL A 388 15.84 10.74 -28.18
CA VAL A 388 16.40 9.38 -28.01
C VAL A 388 15.90 8.73 -26.72
N PHE A 389 15.71 9.52 -25.66
CA PHE A 389 15.22 9.08 -24.37
C PHE A 389 13.92 9.83 -24.05
N THR A 390 12.88 9.09 -23.67
CA THR A 390 11.55 9.65 -23.43
C THR A 390 10.86 8.89 -22.30
N LEU A 391 9.72 9.38 -21.83
CA LEU A 391 8.78 8.61 -21.04
C LEU A 391 7.64 8.10 -21.92
N ARG A 392 7.26 6.82 -21.85
CA ARG A 392 6.28 6.21 -22.74
C ARG A 392 5.18 5.50 -21.99
N GLN A 393 3.93 5.78 -22.33
CA GLN A 393 2.82 4.92 -21.94
C GLN A 393 2.94 3.59 -22.70
N VAL A 394 2.98 2.45 -21.99
CA VAL A 394 3.25 1.13 -22.59
C VAL A 394 2.06 0.17 -22.63
N VAL A 395 0.94 0.52 -21.98
CA VAL A 395 -0.22 -0.38 -21.86
C VAL A 395 -1.17 -0.20 -23.04
N THR A 396 -1.30 -1.23 -23.87
CA THR A 396 -2.09 -1.20 -25.12
C THR A 396 -3.51 -1.78 -25.03
N GLN A 397 -3.91 -2.22 -23.84
CA GLN A 397 -5.25 -2.75 -23.59
C GLN A 397 -5.60 -2.58 -22.11
N ARG A 398 -6.89 -2.39 -21.82
CA ARG A 398 -7.37 -2.30 -20.44
C ARG A 398 -7.03 -3.58 -19.67
N PRO A 399 -6.49 -3.50 -18.44
CA PRO A 399 -6.20 -4.68 -17.64
C PRO A 399 -7.48 -5.38 -17.15
N VAL A 400 -7.35 -6.59 -16.61
CA VAL A 400 -8.35 -7.15 -15.71
C VAL A 400 -8.24 -6.38 -14.41
N THR A 401 -9.10 -5.37 -14.27
CA THR A 401 -8.95 -4.32 -13.27
C THR A 401 -9.30 -4.81 -11.86
N TRP A 402 -8.56 -4.31 -10.87
CA TRP A 402 -8.99 -4.40 -9.47
C TRP A 402 -10.03 -3.33 -9.18
N ALA A 403 -9.59 -2.07 -9.11
CA ALA A 403 -10.45 -0.92 -8.96
C ALA A 403 -11.17 -0.59 -10.28
N LEU A 404 -11.97 0.47 -10.26
CA LEU A 404 -12.46 1.05 -11.51
C LEU A 404 -11.38 1.98 -12.07
N ASP A 405 -10.55 1.47 -12.98
CA ASP A 405 -9.59 2.29 -13.72
C ASP A 405 -10.31 3.30 -14.62
N ALA A 406 -9.66 4.42 -14.94
CA ALA A 406 -10.18 5.35 -15.93
C ALA A 406 -10.18 4.71 -17.34
N THR A 407 -10.94 5.27 -18.28
CA THR A 407 -10.87 4.87 -19.70
C THR A 407 -9.62 5.41 -20.39
N ASN A 408 -9.09 6.50 -19.85
CA ASN A 408 -7.93 7.24 -20.30
C ASN A 408 -6.76 6.92 -19.36
N THR A 409 -5.52 7.00 -19.86
CA THR A 409 -4.36 6.82 -18.98
C THR A 409 -3.91 8.15 -18.43
N ILE A 410 -3.33 8.16 -17.24
CA ILE A 410 -2.93 9.38 -16.55
C ILE A 410 -1.83 9.09 -15.52
N SER A 411 -0.80 9.92 -15.52
CA SER A 411 0.21 9.99 -14.47
C SER A 411 0.21 11.40 -13.88
N ILE A 412 0.10 11.49 -12.54
CA ILE A 412 0.06 12.76 -11.81
C ILE A 412 1.42 13.08 -11.19
N ILE A 413 1.71 14.36 -11.02
CA ILE A 413 2.96 14.83 -10.41
C ILE A 413 2.79 16.18 -9.71
N GLY A 414 3.57 16.41 -8.66
CA GLY A 414 3.80 17.74 -8.09
C GLY A 414 3.04 17.98 -6.80
N ASN A 415 2.57 19.22 -6.60
CA ASN A 415 1.89 19.62 -5.38
C ASN A 415 0.37 19.72 -5.60
N TYR A 416 -0.42 19.02 -4.80
CA TYR A 416 -1.88 19.10 -4.87
C TYR A 416 -2.40 20.53 -4.63
N LYS A 417 -1.66 21.37 -3.90
CA LYS A 417 -2.07 22.75 -3.57
C LYS A 417 -1.86 23.76 -4.69
N TRP A 418 -1.28 23.36 -5.84
CA TRP A 418 -1.04 24.29 -6.93
C TRP A 418 -2.34 24.79 -7.56
N ILE A 419 -2.44 26.12 -7.69
CA ILE A 419 -3.55 26.83 -8.34
C ILE A 419 -3.05 27.43 -9.66
N ASN A 420 -1.96 28.20 -9.59
CA ASN A 420 -1.39 28.90 -10.72
C ASN A 420 -0.10 28.23 -11.16
N PHE A 421 -0.07 27.70 -12.37
CA PHE A 421 1.11 27.06 -12.91
C PHE A 421 1.06 26.90 -14.42
N ILE A 422 2.23 26.73 -15.01
CA ILE A 422 2.44 26.47 -16.43
C ILE A 422 3.02 25.08 -16.55
N ILE A 423 2.46 24.27 -17.45
CA ILE A 423 2.96 22.94 -17.79
C ILE A 423 3.39 22.97 -19.25
N THR A 424 4.56 22.43 -19.56
CA THR A 424 5.02 22.19 -20.93
C THR A 424 5.52 20.76 -21.06
N CYS A 425 5.19 20.10 -22.16
CA CYS A 425 5.68 18.76 -22.46
C CYS A 425 5.62 18.51 -23.96
N ASP A 426 6.65 17.86 -24.50
CA ASP A 426 6.63 17.33 -25.85
C ASP A 426 5.88 16.00 -25.87
N ILE A 427 5.09 15.78 -26.92
CA ILE A 427 4.27 14.58 -27.08
C ILE A 427 4.49 13.95 -28.45
N TYR A 428 4.40 12.62 -28.49
CA TYR A 428 4.44 11.83 -29.72
C TYR A 428 3.37 10.75 -29.70
N ILE A 429 2.33 10.92 -30.51
CA ILE A 429 1.22 9.97 -30.61
C ILE A 429 1.56 8.93 -31.69
N GLU A 430 1.69 7.66 -31.33
CA GLU A 430 2.18 6.61 -32.26
C GLU A 430 1.09 6.04 -33.17
N SER A 431 -0.18 6.25 -32.81
CA SER A 431 -1.34 5.65 -33.47
C SER A 431 -2.30 6.71 -33.98
N ASN A 432 -2.86 6.52 -35.19
CA ASN A 432 -3.92 7.40 -35.72
C ASN A 432 -5.22 7.35 -34.91
N LYS A 433 -5.38 6.36 -34.03
CA LYS A 433 -6.52 6.24 -33.10
C LYS A 433 -6.20 6.75 -31.70
N GLY A 434 -4.96 7.19 -31.48
CA GLY A 434 -4.50 7.68 -30.19
C GLY A 434 -4.95 9.12 -29.90
N GLY A 435 -4.42 9.65 -28.82
CA GLY A 435 -4.62 11.02 -28.37
C GLY A 435 -3.79 11.23 -27.11
N ALA A 436 -3.30 12.44 -26.91
CA ALA A 436 -2.48 12.80 -25.76
C ALA A 436 -3.04 14.05 -25.08
N PHE A 437 -2.72 14.22 -23.80
CA PHE A 437 -3.01 15.44 -23.07
C PHE A 437 -1.91 15.79 -22.07
N ILE A 438 -1.82 17.09 -21.79
CA ILE A 438 -1.29 17.61 -20.53
C ILE A 438 -2.45 18.20 -19.73
N ALA A 439 -2.39 18.12 -18.41
CA ALA A 439 -3.46 18.60 -17.56
C ALA A 439 -2.94 19.16 -16.23
N GLY A 440 -3.71 20.08 -15.65
CA GLY A 440 -3.42 20.62 -14.32
C GLY A 440 -4.67 20.76 -13.47
N ARG A 441 -4.47 21.00 -12.18
CA ARG A 441 -5.51 21.03 -11.15
C ARG A 441 -6.26 19.70 -11.02
N ILE A 442 -5.53 18.59 -11.18
CA ILE A 442 -6.10 17.25 -11.04
C ILE A 442 -6.53 17.04 -9.59
N SER A 443 -7.83 16.86 -9.37
CA SER A 443 -8.43 16.87 -8.03
C SER A 443 -8.52 15.50 -7.36
N LYS A 444 -8.38 14.40 -8.13
CA LYS A 444 -8.53 13.04 -7.61
C LYS A 444 -7.60 12.07 -8.33
N GLY A 445 -7.15 11.05 -7.60
CA GLY A 445 -6.43 9.90 -8.12
C GLY A 445 -6.83 8.61 -7.41
N GLY A 446 -6.00 7.59 -7.50
CA GLY A 446 -6.20 6.26 -6.92
C GLY A 446 -7.52 5.65 -7.35
N ILE A 447 -8.24 5.04 -6.41
CA ILE A 447 -9.55 4.41 -6.66
C ILE A 447 -10.64 5.39 -7.17
N TYR A 448 -10.40 6.70 -7.15
CA TYR A 448 -11.35 7.72 -7.61
C TYR A 448 -10.94 8.38 -8.94
N VAL A 449 -9.86 7.91 -9.58
CA VAL A 449 -9.32 8.47 -10.83
C VAL A 449 -10.34 8.63 -11.96
N PRO A 450 -11.36 7.76 -12.17
CA PRO A 450 -12.33 7.97 -13.26
C PRO A 450 -13.18 9.24 -13.07
N SER A 451 -13.26 9.75 -11.84
CA SER A 451 -14.00 10.96 -11.47
C SER A 451 -13.09 12.18 -11.30
N ALA A 452 -11.83 12.10 -11.74
CA ALA A 452 -10.88 13.19 -11.66
C ALA A 452 -11.39 14.40 -12.46
N GLN A 453 -11.46 15.53 -11.76
CA GLN A 453 -11.66 16.84 -12.37
C GLN A 453 -10.30 17.52 -12.53
N GLY A 454 -10.19 18.41 -13.49
CA GLY A 454 -8.94 19.09 -13.85
C GLY A 454 -9.16 19.99 -15.04
N ILE A 455 -8.12 20.62 -15.54
CA ILE A 455 -8.13 21.25 -16.86
C ILE A 455 -7.27 20.40 -17.77
N PHE A 456 -7.91 19.68 -18.70
CA PHE A 456 -7.25 18.75 -19.59
C PHE A 456 -7.15 19.34 -20.99
N PHE A 457 -5.94 19.48 -21.52
CA PHE A 457 -5.69 19.95 -22.89
C PHE A 457 -5.33 18.77 -23.79
N TRP A 458 -6.34 18.28 -24.52
CA TRP A 458 -6.25 17.11 -25.39
C TRP A 458 -5.91 17.50 -26.82
N VAL A 459 -5.08 16.70 -27.48
CA VAL A 459 -4.83 16.78 -28.93
C VAL A 459 -4.92 15.40 -29.58
N PHE A 460 -5.39 15.39 -30.83
CA PHE A 460 -5.71 14.16 -31.56
C PHE A 460 -5.02 14.13 -32.94
N PRO A 461 -4.65 12.95 -33.46
CA PRO A 461 -4.03 12.77 -34.78
C PRO A 461 -4.90 13.21 -35.96
N ASP A 462 -6.23 13.30 -35.77
CA ASP A 462 -7.16 13.83 -36.77
C ASP A 462 -7.01 15.34 -36.97
N GLY A 463 -6.19 16.00 -36.16
CA GLY A 463 -5.88 17.42 -36.24
C GLY A 463 -6.85 18.27 -35.43
N THR A 464 -7.56 17.68 -34.47
CA THR A 464 -8.43 18.39 -33.52
C THR A 464 -7.79 18.52 -32.13
N TYR A 465 -8.32 19.45 -31.32
CA TYR A 465 -8.05 19.53 -29.89
C TYR A 465 -9.35 19.65 -29.09
N ARG A 466 -9.27 19.34 -27.80
CA ARG A 466 -10.33 19.58 -26.81
C ARG A 466 -9.74 20.12 -25.52
N VAL A 467 -10.52 20.91 -24.80
CA VAL A 467 -10.25 21.33 -23.43
C VAL A 467 -11.41 20.89 -22.57
N THR A 468 -11.18 20.07 -21.54
CA THR A 468 -12.25 19.51 -20.68
C THR A 468 -12.00 19.78 -19.20
N ARG A 469 -13.06 19.71 -18.39
CA ARG A 469 -12.99 19.83 -16.92
C ARG A 469 -12.87 18.50 -16.18
N ASP A 470 -12.97 17.40 -16.89
CA ASP A 470 -12.97 16.05 -16.36
C ASP A 470 -12.17 15.10 -17.26
N LEU A 471 -11.60 14.07 -16.64
CA LEU A 471 -10.81 13.06 -17.33
C LEU A 471 -11.66 12.24 -18.33
N ALA A 472 -12.94 12.02 -18.03
CA ALA A 472 -13.85 11.28 -18.91
C ALA A 472 -14.19 12.04 -20.20
N GLY A 473 -13.82 13.33 -20.28
CA GLY A 473 -13.98 14.15 -21.47
C GLY A 473 -15.43 14.56 -21.77
N VAL A 474 -16.29 14.59 -20.75
CA VAL A 474 -17.72 14.90 -20.87
C VAL A 474 -17.97 16.41 -20.81
N ASP A 475 -17.31 17.11 -19.90
CA ASP A 475 -17.48 18.54 -19.64
C ASP A 475 -16.49 19.34 -20.49
N ILE A 476 -16.88 19.61 -21.74
CA ILE A 476 -16.06 20.29 -22.73
C ILE A 476 -16.15 21.81 -22.56
N LEU A 477 -15.01 22.45 -22.29
CA LEU A 477 -14.87 23.91 -22.27
C LEU A 477 -14.65 24.48 -23.67
N MET A 478 -13.85 23.80 -24.49
CA MET A 478 -13.52 24.24 -25.84
C MET A 478 -13.10 23.06 -26.71
N LYS A 479 -13.23 23.22 -28.03
CA LYS A 479 -12.69 22.30 -29.04
C LYS A 479 -12.42 23.07 -30.33
N GLY A 480 -11.49 22.58 -31.14
CA GLY A 480 -11.14 23.21 -32.40
C GLY A 480 -10.15 22.40 -33.21
N LEU A 481 -9.50 23.05 -34.19
CA LEU A 481 -8.46 22.44 -35.01
C LEU A 481 -7.08 22.75 -34.44
N SER A 482 -6.22 21.74 -34.35
CA SER A 482 -4.83 21.82 -33.89
C SER A 482 -3.83 21.53 -34.99
N GLY A 483 -4.21 20.75 -36.01
CA GLY A 483 -3.29 20.27 -37.04
C GLY A 483 -2.30 19.19 -36.56
N VAL A 484 -2.44 18.70 -35.32
CA VAL A 484 -1.64 17.59 -34.77
C VAL A 484 -1.82 16.32 -35.61
N ARG A 485 -0.74 15.54 -35.75
CA ARG A 485 -0.72 14.27 -36.50
C ARG A 485 -0.01 13.20 -35.68
N ALA A 486 -0.35 11.94 -35.94
CA ALA A 486 0.41 10.82 -35.42
C ALA A 486 1.83 10.81 -36.01
N ASN A 487 2.75 10.17 -35.29
CA ASN A 487 4.16 10.01 -35.65
C ASN A 487 4.91 11.33 -35.86
N ARG A 488 4.53 12.37 -35.12
CA ARG A 488 5.21 13.67 -35.10
C ARG A 488 5.27 14.20 -33.69
N TRP A 489 6.39 14.83 -33.35
CA TRP A 489 6.57 15.55 -32.10
C TRP A 489 5.84 16.89 -32.13
N HIS A 490 5.19 17.22 -31.02
CA HIS A 490 4.52 18.49 -30.79
C HIS A 490 4.76 18.93 -29.35
N THR A 491 5.01 20.21 -29.13
CA THR A 491 5.12 20.79 -27.79
C THR A 491 3.78 21.35 -27.35
N LEU A 492 3.23 20.86 -26.25
CA LEU A 492 2.04 21.43 -25.63
C LEU A 492 2.44 22.31 -24.45
N THR A 493 1.79 23.46 -24.31
CA THR A 493 1.87 24.29 -23.10
C THR A 493 0.46 24.59 -22.59
N LEU A 494 0.22 24.37 -21.29
CA LEU A 494 -1.02 24.71 -20.58
C LEU A 494 -0.69 25.77 -19.52
N ILE A 495 -1.38 26.90 -19.56
CA ILE A 495 -1.18 28.03 -18.65
C ILE A 495 -2.42 28.18 -17.78
N LEU A 496 -2.25 28.11 -16.47
CA LEU A 496 -3.33 28.20 -15.48
C LEU A 496 -3.06 29.43 -14.59
N LYS A 497 -3.88 30.48 -14.69
CA LYS A 497 -3.71 31.73 -13.91
C LYS A 497 -5.06 32.22 -13.40
N GLY A 498 -5.31 32.04 -12.10
CA GLY A 498 -6.58 32.35 -11.45
C GLY A 498 -7.71 31.55 -12.10
N SER A 499 -8.72 32.25 -12.61
CA SER A 499 -9.79 31.63 -13.39
C SER A 499 -9.49 31.53 -14.88
N ASN A 500 -8.43 32.17 -15.37
CA ASN A 500 -8.11 32.20 -16.80
C ASN A 500 -7.14 31.07 -17.16
N ILE A 501 -7.49 30.36 -18.22
CA ILE A 501 -6.67 29.28 -18.76
C ILE A 501 -6.40 29.53 -20.26
N SER A 502 -5.21 29.17 -20.72
CA SER A 502 -4.81 29.24 -22.13
C SER A 502 -3.91 28.05 -22.51
N GLY A 503 -3.81 27.77 -23.80
CA GLY A 503 -2.99 26.68 -24.32
C GLY A 503 -2.26 27.04 -25.60
N MET A 504 -1.03 26.54 -25.71
CA MET A 504 -0.15 26.77 -26.87
C MET A 504 0.23 25.43 -27.50
N LEU A 505 0.44 25.45 -28.81
CA LEU A 505 0.96 24.34 -29.58
C LEU A 505 2.22 24.81 -30.32
N ASN A 506 3.33 24.13 -30.13
CA ASN A 506 4.63 24.44 -30.73
C ASN A 506 5.06 25.91 -30.50
N GLY A 507 4.80 26.44 -29.31
CA GLY A 507 5.15 27.82 -28.94
C GLY A 507 4.20 28.91 -29.47
N TYR A 508 3.16 28.56 -30.22
CA TYR A 508 2.15 29.50 -30.71
C TYR A 508 0.82 29.32 -29.97
N PRO A 509 0.09 30.41 -29.63
CA PRO A 509 -1.24 30.30 -29.02
C PRO A 509 -2.20 29.48 -29.89
N LEU A 510 -2.83 28.47 -29.30
CA LEU A 510 -3.89 27.68 -29.95
C LEU A 510 -5.27 28.09 -29.48
N TRP A 511 -5.40 28.40 -28.18
CA TRP A 511 -6.62 28.91 -27.56
C TRP A 511 -6.28 29.75 -26.32
N GLU A 512 -7.08 30.77 -26.04
CA GLU A 512 -6.78 31.75 -24.99
C GLU A 512 -8.03 32.18 -24.21
N ASN A 513 -7.81 32.65 -22.97
CA ASN A 513 -8.79 33.36 -22.15
C ASN A 513 -10.10 32.61 -21.89
N ILE A 514 -10.05 31.29 -21.70
CA ILE A 514 -11.21 30.56 -21.18
C ILE A 514 -11.28 30.81 -19.67
N THR A 515 -12.44 31.22 -19.17
CA THR A 515 -12.66 31.44 -17.73
C THR A 515 -13.34 30.24 -17.10
N THR A 516 -12.73 29.66 -16.06
CA THR A 516 -13.31 28.61 -15.21
C THR A 516 -12.85 28.76 -13.76
N HIS A 517 -13.76 28.51 -12.82
CA HIS A 517 -13.48 28.58 -11.37
C HIS A 517 -13.30 27.21 -10.72
N SER A 518 -13.45 26.13 -11.49
CA SER A 518 -13.37 24.76 -10.99
C SER A 518 -12.66 23.84 -11.99
N PRO A 519 -11.81 22.91 -11.51
CA PRO A 519 -11.31 22.83 -10.12
C PRO A 519 -10.35 23.97 -9.76
N GLU A 520 -10.21 24.25 -8.46
CA GLU A 520 -9.40 25.36 -7.94
C GLU A 520 -7.90 25.02 -7.91
N ASN A 521 -7.57 23.84 -7.41
CA ASN A 521 -6.20 23.36 -7.22
C ASN A 521 -6.06 21.87 -7.58
N GLY A 522 -4.83 21.41 -7.70
CA GLY A 522 -4.52 19.99 -7.87
C GLY A 522 -3.17 19.77 -8.57
N TRP A 523 -2.83 18.51 -8.80
CA TRP A 523 -1.57 18.13 -9.44
C TRP A 523 -1.49 18.56 -10.92
N ALA A 524 -0.27 18.54 -11.46
CA ALA A 524 -0.02 18.45 -12.88
C ALA A 524 -0.15 16.98 -13.34
N ALA A 525 -0.38 16.75 -14.63
CA ALA A 525 -0.49 15.41 -15.19
C ALA A 525 -0.18 15.36 -16.69
N ILE A 526 0.19 14.17 -17.13
CA ILE A 526 0.29 13.75 -18.54
C ILE A 526 -0.56 12.51 -18.74
N GLY A 527 -1.01 12.25 -19.96
CA GLY A 527 -1.73 11.02 -20.25
C GLY A 527 -2.23 10.86 -21.68
N THR A 528 -2.94 9.75 -21.91
CA THR A 528 -3.41 9.36 -23.23
C THR A 528 -4.93 9.16 -23.26
N HIS A 529 -5.53 9.36 -24.44
CA HIS A 529 -6.97 9.22 -24.64
C HIS A 529 -7.49 7.80 -24.36
N SER A 530 -6.68 6.77 -24.59
CA SER A 530 -6.99 5.37 -24.30
C SER A 530 -5.70 4.61 -24.04
N PHE A 531 -5.79 3.31 -23.76
CA PHE A 531 -4.62 2.41 -23.63
C PHE A 531 -3.90 2.27 -24.98
N GLU A 532 -3.10 3.26 -25.35
CA GLU A 532 -2.39 3.40 -26.63
C GLU A 532 -0.99 3.96 -26.37
N LEU A 533 -0.02 3.52 -27.16
CA LEU A 533 1.37 3.93 -27.05
C LEU A 533 1.50 5.42 -27.39
N THR A 534 2.12 6.18 -26.49
CA THR A 534 2.40 7.61 -26.66
C THR A 534 3.65 7.94 -25.84
N GLN A 535 4.56 8.72 -26.42
CA GLN A 535 5.77 9.19 -25.75
C GLN A 535 5.61 10.65 -25.32
N PHE A 536 6.33 10.98 -24.24
CA PHE A 536 6.38 12.28 -23.59
C PHE A 536 7.85 12.64 -23.37
N ASP A 537 8.19 13.89 -23.59
CA ASP A 537 9.56 14.37 -23.39
C ASP A 537 9.59 15.82 -22.88
N ASN A 538 10.75 16.25 -22.36
CA ASN A 538 11.03 17.61 -21.91
C ASN A 538 9.93 18.19 -20.99
N PHE A 539 9.50 17.41 -20.00
CA PHE A 539 8.47 17.84 -19.07
C PHE A 539 8.97 19.01 -18.23
N HIS A 540 8.16 20.06 -18.13
CA HIS A 540 8.44 21.23 -17.31
C HIS A 540 7.16 21.72 -16.63
N VAL A 541 7.23 21.97 -15.34
CA VAL A 541 6.19 22.68 -14.58
C VAL A 541 6.79 23.83 -13.78
N GLU A 542 6.11 24.98 -13.83
CA GLU A 542 6.44 26.19 -13.07
C GLU A 542 5.16 26.70 -12.38
N ALA A 543 5.15 26.64 -11.05
CA ALA A 543 4.05 27.08 -10.19
C ALA A 543 4.41 28.38 -9.44
N SER A 544 3.41 29.25 -9.26
CA SER A 544 3.55 30.59 -8.65
C SER A 544 2.63 30.82 -7.47
#